data_AF-A0A7Y9DU24-F1
#
_entry.id   AF-A0A7Y9DU24-F1
#
_cell.length_a   1.000
_cell.length_b   1.000
_cell.length_c   1.000
_cell.angle_alpha   90.00
_cell.angle_beta   90.00
_cell.angle_gamma   90.00
#
_symmetry.space_group_name_H-M   'P 1'
#
loop_
_entity.id
_entity.type
_entity.pdbx_description
1 polymer ?
#
loop_
_entity_poly.entity_id
_entity_poly.type
_entity_poly.pdbx_seq_one_letter_code
_entity_poly.pdbx_strand_id
1 'polypeptide(L)'
;MPRVIHVFRQPDRFVAGTVGEPGDRSFYLQATESVRRVSVLLEKQQVSVLSERIGTLLEEVSRRFGAEVPPTTPENEVDTSPLEVPVEEEFRVGTMGLGWDAESRSVVVELLAVTEEEVDESVVLDDTDEGPDALRVFLSPERARAFATRAERVVGAGRRLCPLCTQPLDAAGHVCPRQNGFRRVAAES
;
A
#
# COMPACT_ATOMS: atom_id res chain seq x y z
N MET A 1 -14.78 -18.91 -16.22
CA MET A 1 -15.80 -18.28 -15.36
C MET A 1 -15.62 -16.78 -15.51
N PRO A 2 -16.69 -15.95 -15.45
CA PRO A 2 -16.50 -14.50 -15.44
C PRO A 2 -15.69 -14.09 -14.21
N ARG A 3 -14.80 -13.10 -14.35
CA ARG A 3 -13.97 -12.62 -13.24
C ARG A 3 -14.78 -11.88 -12.18
N VAL A 4 -14.28 -11.84 -10.96
CA VAL A 4 -14.86 -11.08 -9.85
C VAL A 4 -14.07 -9.79 -9.65
N ILE A 5 -14.73 -8.63 -9.74
CA ILE A 5 -14.13 -7.34 -9.41
C ILE A 5 -14.75 -6.81 -8.11
N HIS A 6 -13.98 -6.82 -7.03
CA HIS A 6 -14.36 -6.22 -5.75
C HIS A 6 -14.14 -4.70 -5.83
N VAL A 7 -15.22 -3.94 -6.04
CA VAL A 7 -15.16 -2.48 -6.14
C VAL A 7 -15.51 -1.81 -4.80
N PHE A 8 -14.63 -0.94 -4.34
CA PHE A 8 -14.81 -0.07 -3.16
C PHE A 8 -14.73 1.40 -3.60
N ARG A 9 -15.89 2.03 -3.81
CA ARG A 9 -15.97 3.43 -4.26
C ARG A 9 -15.72 4.42 -3.12
N GLN A 10 -16.15 4.07 -1.90
CA GLN A 10 -15.99 4.89 -0.71
C GLN A 10 -15.64 4.00 0.49
N PRO A 11 -14.47 3.34 0.47
CA PRO A 11 -14.07 2.46 1.57
C PRO A 11 -14.04 3.24 2.89
N ASP A 12 -14.47 2.61 3.98
CA ASP A 12 -14.23 3.13 5.33
C ASP A 12 -12.75 3.06 5.67
N ARG A 13 -12.07 2.03 5.16
CA ARG A 13 -10.65 1.79 5.41
C ARG A 13 -9.99 1.11 4.21
N PHE A 14 -8.78 1.55 3.87
CA PHE A 14 -7.89 0.84 2.97
C PHE A 14 -6.46 0.94 3.52
N VAL A 15 -5.89 -0.19 3.93
CA VAL A 15 -4.62 -0.19 4.67
C VAL A 15 -3.71 -1.34 4.26
N ALA A 16 -2.40 -1.08 4.33
CA ALA A 16 -1.38 -2.11 4.36
C ALA A 16 -1.16 -2.63 5.79
N GLY A 17 -0.88 -3.93 5.90
CA GLY A 17 -0.51 -4.58 7.15
C GLY A 17 0.29 -5.87 6.92
N THR A 18 0.77 -6.48 8.00
CA THR A 18 1.51 -7.74 7.94
C THR A 18 1.02 -8.71 9.01
N VAL A 19 1.06 -10.00 8.69
CA VAL A 19 0.84 -11.11 9.63
C VAL A 19 2.09 -12.00 9.62
N GLY A 20 2.46 -12.54 10.79
CA GLY A 20 3.64 -13.39 10.95
C GLY A 20 4.81 -12.72 11.69
N GLU A 21 5.90 -13.48 11.87
CA GLU A 21 7.07 -13.05 12.63
C GLU A 21 8.06 -12.24 11.77
N PRO A 22 8.89 -11.35 12.36
CA PRO A 22 9.94 -10.65 11.62
C PRO A 22 10.89 -11.62 10.89
N GLY A 23 10.88 -11.56 9.55
CA GLY A 23 11.65 -12.47 8.69
C GLY A 23 10.77 -13.41 7.86
N ASP A 24 9.55 -13.68 8.35
CA ASP A 24 8.54 -14.53 7.69
C ASP A 24 7.16 -13.85 7.74
N ARG A 25 7.13 -12.59 7.30
CA ARG A 25 5.90 -11.77 7.29
C ARG A 25 5.22 -11.87 5.93
N SER A 26 3.94 -12.19 5.95
CA SER A 26 3.03 -12.02 4.82
C SER A 26 2.45 -10.62 4.83
N PHE A 27 2.41 -9.95 3.68
CA PHE A 27 1.89 -8.59 3.53
C PHE A 27 0.48 -8.64 2.94
N TYR A 28 -0.43 -7.87 3.53
CA TYR A 28 -1.81 -7.78 3.07
C TYR A 28 -2.19 -6.33 2.82
N LEU A 29 -3.01 -6.11 1.80
CA LEU A 29 -3.85 -4.93 1.69
C LEU A 29 -5.28 -5.32 2.07
N GLN A 30 -5.90 -4.52 2.93
CA GLN A 30 -7.26 -4.77 3.41
C GLN A 30 -8.14 -3.55 3.12
N ALA A 31 -9.23 -3.77 2.40
CA ALA A 31 -10.29 -2.80 2.14
C ALA A 31 -11.53 -3.17 2.96
N THR A 32 -12.12 -2.20 3.67
CA THR A 32 -13.38 -2.38 4.40
C THR A 32 -14.39 -1.29 4.03
N GLU A 33 -15.65 -1.69 3.97
CA GLU A 33 -16.81 -0.82 3.75
C GLU A 33 -18.02 -1.46 4.44
N SER A 34 -18.45 -0.83 5.54
CA SER A 34 -19.48 -1.33 6.44
C SER A 34 -19.17 -2.76 6.94
N VAL A 35 -19.88 -3.76 6.40
CA VAL A 35 -19.70 -5.18 6.76
C VAL A 35 -18.85 -5.94 5.73
N ARG A 36 -18.53 -5.31 4.60
CA ARG A 36 -17.70 -5.92 3.56
C ARG A 36 -16.24 -5.71 3.89
N ARG A 37 -15.46 -6.78 3.80
CA ARG A 37 -14.01 -6.79 3.99
C ARG A 37 -13.39 -7.68 2.92
N VAL A 38 -12.40 -7.16 2.22
CA VAL A 38 -11.58 -7.93 1.27
C VAL A 38 -10.12 -7.75 1.67
N SER A 39 -9.38 -8.84 1.76
CA SER A 39 -7.93 -8.81 2.02
C SER A 39 -7.20 -9.56 0.92
N VAL A 40 -6.18 -8.94 0.33
CA VAL A 40 -5.38 -9.52 -0.75
C VAL A 40 -3.94 -9.63 -0.30
N LEU A 41 -3.27 -10.71 -0.72
CA LEU A 41 -1.90 -11.01 -0.35
C LEU A 41 -0.92 -10.40 -1.37
N LEU A 42 0.12 -9.71 -0.89
CA LEU A 42 1.12 -9.06 -1.72
C LEU A 42 2.54 -9.46 -1.29
N GLU A 43 3.47 -9.30 -2.22
CA GLU A 43 4.88 -9.26 -1.90
C GLU A 43 5.28 -7.92 -1.26
N LYS A 44 6.32 -7.94 -0.42
CA LYS A 44 6.87 -6.72 0.19
C LYS A 44 7.25 -5.66 -0.85
N GLN A 45 7.83 -6.09 -1.98
CA GLN A 45 8.23 -5.18 -3.05
C GLN A 45 7.03 -4.50 -3.71
N GLN A 46 5.94 -5.23 -3.94
CA GLN A 46 4.70 -4.67 -4.47
C GLN A 46 4.11 -3.59 -3.56
N VAL A 47 4.05 -3.82 -2.24
CA VAL A 47 3.57 -2.81 -1.28
C VAL A 47 4.44 -1.55 -1.31
N SER A 48 5.77 -1.71 -1.39
CA SER A 48 6.71 -0.59 -1.48
C SER A 48 6.55 0.21 -2.79
N VAL A 49 6.40 -0.47 -3.92
CA VAL A 49 6.22 0.17 -5.23
C VAL A 49 4.88 0.92 -5.27
N LEU A 50 3.82 0.32 -4.72
CA LEU A 50 2.51 0.95 -4.68
C LEU A 50 2.52 2.23 -3.84
N SER A 51 3.15 2.22 -2.65
CA SER A 51 3.23 3.42 -1.81
C SER A 51 3.99 4.56 -2.50
N GLU A 52 5.12 4.24 -3.13
CA GLU A 52 5.93 5.22 -3.86
C GLU A 52 5.15 5.81 -5.06
N ARG A 53 4.55 4.94 -5.88
CA ARG A 53 3.78 5.36 -7.06
C ARG A 53 2.56 6.22 -6.70
N ILE A 54 1.87 5.91 -5.60
CA ILE A 54 0.78 6.78 -5.09
C ILE A 54 1.33 8.16 -4.73
N GLY A 55 2.48 8.23 -4.06
CA GLY A 55 3.14 9.50 -3.74
C GLY A 55 3.44 10.34 -4.99
N THR A 56 4.06 9.73 -6.00
CA THR A 56 4.37 10.38 -7.28
C THR A 56 3.11 10.83 -8.02
N LEU A 57 2.07 9.99 -8.08
CA LEU A 57 0.81 10.33 -8.72
C LEU A 57 0.18 11.56 -8.06
N LEU A 58 0.13 11.60 -6.72
CA LEU A 58 -0.43 12.72 -5.96
C LEU A 58 0.29 14.04 -6.27
N GLU A 59 1.61 14.03 -6.39
CA GLU A 59 2.39 15.22 -6.78
C GLU A 59 2.12 15.65 -8.23
N GLU A 60 1.96 14.68 -9.14
CA GLU A 60 1.64 14.96 -10.54
C GLU A 60 0.25 15.57 -10.69
N VAL A 61 -0.76 15.00 -10.03
CA VAL A 61 -2.14 15.48 -10.15
C VAL A 61 -2.36 16.82 -9.47
N SER A 62 -1.64 17.10 -8.37
CA SER A 62 -1.64 18.43 -7.76
C SER A 62 -1.09 19.48 -8.74
N ARG A 63 0.04 19.18 -9.40
CA ARG A 63 0.66 20.09 -10.37
C ARG A 63 -0.16 20.28 -11.65
N ARG A 64 -0.74 19.21 -12.19
CA ARG A 64 -1.42 19.23 -13.50
C ARG A 64 -2.90 19.61 -13.43
N PHE A 65 -3.59 19.15 -12.39
CA PHE A 65 -5.05 19.27 -12.27
C PHE A 65 -5.48 20.17 -11.10
N GLY A 66 -4.54 20.76 -10.35
CA GLY A 66 -4.86 21.58 -9.19
C GLY A 66 -5.59 20.80 -8.10
N ALA A 67 -5.35 19.49 -8.01
CA ALA A 67 -5.91 18.67 -6.94
C ALA A 67 -5.40 19.17 -5.58
N GLU A 68 -6.32 19.32 -4.63
CA GLU A 68 -5.98 19.62 -3.24
C GLU A 68 -5.39 18.35 -2.63
N VAL A 69 -4.06 18.31 -2.56
CA VAL A 69 -3.30 17.20 -2.01
C VAL A 69 -2.57 17.71 -0.77
N PRO A 70 -2.82 17.15 0.41
CA PRO A 70 -2.08 17.58 1.60
C PRO A 70 -0.60 17.15 1.47
N PRO A 71 0.34 18.01 1.91
CA PRO A 71 1.77 17.72 1.84
C PRO A 71 2.17 16.55 2.76
N THR A 72 1.39 16.32 3.81
CA THR A 72 1.58 15.24 4.79
C THR A 72 0.24 14.54 5.06
N THR A 73 0.27 13.41 5.76
CA THR A 73 -0.98 12.75 6.20
C THR A 73 -1.70 13.65 7.22
N PRO A 74 -2.98 14.02 6.99
CA PRO A 74 -3.79 14.72 7.97
C PRO A 74 -3.94 13.93 9.28
N GLU A 75 -3.99 14.59 10.43
CA GLU A 75 -4.04 13.90 11.74
C GLU A 75 -5.24 12.96 11.88
N ASN A 76 -6.40 13.34 11.32
CA ASN A 76 -7.62 12.54 11.31
C ASN A 76 -7.54 11.29 10.41
N GLU A 77 -6.59 11.24 9.49
CA GLU A 77 -6.37 10.11 8.58
C GLU A 77 -5.24 9.18 9.06
N VAL A 78 -4.57 9.50 10.19
CA VAL A 78 -3.52 8.65 10.74
C VAL A 78 -4.14 7.41 11.38
N ASP A 79 -4.10 6.30 10.64
CA ASP A 79 -4.47 4.98 11.15
C ASP A 79 -3.23 4.17 11.55
N THR A 80 -3.18 3.75 12.81
CA THR A 80 -2.17 2.83 13.37
C THR A 80 -2.76 1.50 13.87
N SER A 81 -4.07 1.31 13.74
CA SER A 81 -4.78 0.10 14.14
C SER A 81 -4.31 -1.10 13.33
N PRO A 82 -4.31 -2.32 13.89
CA PRO A 82 -3.92 -3.53 13.16
C PRO A 82 -4.90 -3.85 12.01
N LEU A 83 -4.57 -4.87 11.22
CA LEU A 83 -5.54 -5.48 10.31
C LEU A 83 -6.70 -6.05 11.13
N GLU A 84 -7.92 -5.97 10.59
CA GLU A 84 -9.07 -6.62 11.17
C GLU A 84 -8.97 -8.13 10.99
N VAL A 85 -9.33 -8.88 12.04
CA VAL A 85 -9.26 -10.34 12.09
C VAL A 85 -10.66 -10.94 11.93
N PRO A 86 -10.79 -12.10 11.25
CA PRO A 86 -9.73 -12.89 10.62
C PRO A 86 -9.20 -12.24 9.32
N VAL A 87 -7.90 -12.38 9.05
CA VAL A 87 -7.29 -11.97 7.77
C VAL A 87 -7.34 -13.18 6.84
N GLU A 88 -8.35 -13.19 5.97
CA GLU A 88 -8.57 -14.24 4.98
C GLU A 88 -8.14 -13.71 3.61
N GLU A 89 -7.23 -14.42 2.95
CA GLU A 89 -6.80 -14.01 1.61
C GLU A 89 -7.88 -14.33 0.60
N GLU A 90 -8.27 -13.33 -0.19
CA GLU A 90 -9.13 -13.52 -1.36
C GLU A 90 -8.30 -14.09 -2.52
N PHE A 91 -7.14 -13.45 -2.78
CA PHE A 91 -6.17 -13.89 -3.78
C PHE A 91 -4.80 -13.25 -3.53
N ARG A 92 -3.78 -13.78 -4.22
CA ARG A 92 -2.45 -13.19 -4.33
C ARG A 92 -2.39 -12.23 -5.51
N VAL A 93 -1.88 -11.02 -5.28
CA VAL A 93 -1.75 -9.98 -6.32
C VAL A 93 -0.57 -10.29 -7.24
N GLY A 94 -0.82 -10.26 -8.56
CA GLY A 94 0.21 -10.29 -9.59
C GLY A 94 0.50 -8.89 -10.12
N THR A 95 -0.52 -8.26 -10.70
CA THR A 95 -0.41 -6.96 -11.39
C THR A 95 -1.11 -5.86 -10.59
N MET A 96 -0.55 -4.65 -10.61
CA MET A 96 -1.12 -3.48 -9.93
C MET A 96 -1.30 -2.32 -10.93
N GLY A 97 -2.54 -1.85 -11.04
CA GLY A 97 -2.92 -0.63 -11.73
C GLY A 97 -3.02 0.55 -10.79
N LEU A 98 -2.64 1.73 -11.26
CA LEU A 98 -2.78 2.99 -10.53
C LEU A 98 -3.19 4.10 -11.51
N GLY A 99 -4.23 4.84 -11.18
CA GLY A 99 -4.75 5.92 -12.01
C GLY A 99 -5.34 7.08 -11.21
N TRP A 100 -5.62 8.17 -11.91
CA TRP A 100 -6.36 9.32 -11.38
C TRP A 100 -7.66 9.48 -12.17
N ASP A 101 -8.78 9.46 -11.46
CA ASP A 101 -10.08 9.82 -12.00
C ASP A 101 -10.31 11.33 -11.77
N ALA A 102 -10.33 12.08 -12.87
CA ALA A 102 -10.51 13.53 -12.84
C ALA A 102 -11.95 13.96 -12.55
N GLU A 103 -12.95 13.12 -12.87
CA GLU A 103 -14.35 13.41 -12.63
C GLU A 103 -14.67 13.28 -11.13
N SER A 104 -14.27 12.16 -10.54
CA SER A 104 -14.47 11.91 -9.10
C SER A 104 -13.35 12.46 -8.20
N ARG A 105 -12.32 13.09 -8.79
CA ARG A 105 -11.11 13.60 -8.11
C ARG A 105 -10.50 12.57 -7.15
N SER A 106 -10.38 11.33 -7.61
CA SER A 106 -9.98 10.18 -6.79
C SER A 106 -8.80 9.43 -7.39
N VAL A 107 -7.93 8.92 -6.52
CA VAL A 107 -6.91 7.93 -6.89
C VAL A 107 -7.59 6.57 -7.02
N VAL A 108 -7.36 5.89 -8.13
CA VAL A 108 -7.87 4.55 -8.41
C VAL A 108 -6.72 3.57 -8.28
N VAL A 109 -6.82 2.65 -7.32
CA VAL A 109 -5.89 1.53 -7.14
C VAL A 109 -6.59 0.27 -7.60
N GLU A 110 -5.96 -0.48 -8.50
CA GLU A 110 -6.47 -1.79 -8.92
C GLU A 110 -5.41 -2.86 -8.71
N LEU A 111 -5.82 -3.99 -8.14
CA LEU A 111 -4.94 -5.10 -7.81
C LEU A 111 -5.53 -6.34 -8.44
N LEU A 112 -4.82 -6.91 -9.41
CA LEU A 112 -5.25 -8.07 -10.17
C LEU A 112 -4.61 -9.34 -9.59
N ALA A 113 -5.39 -10.42 -9.50
CA ALA A 113 -4.90 -11.71 -9.08
C ALA A 113 -3.78 -12.20 -10.00
N VAL A 114 -2.83 -12.94 -9.42
CA VAL A 114 -1.76 -13.58 -10.20
C VAL A 114 -2.33 -14.69 -11.09
N THR A 115 -1.86 -14.74 -12.33
CA THR A 115 -2.22 -15.76 -13.32
C THR A 115 -0.98 -16.43 -13.88
N GLU A 116 -1.14 -17.60 -14.50
CA GLU A 116 -0.04 -18.29 -15.19
C GLU A 116 0.37 -17.58 -16.49
N GLU A 117 -0.57 -16.87 -17.12
CA GLU A 117 -0.35 -16.07 -18.33
C GLU A 117 -0.02 -14.61 -17.97
N GLU A 118 0.81 -13.97 -18.79
CA GLU A 118 1.08 -12.54 -18.67
C GLU A 118 -0.21 -11.74 -18.89
N VAL A 119 -0.52 -10.84 -17.95
CA VAL A 119 -1.69 -9.97 -18.05
C VAL A 119 -1.36 -8.80 -18.97
N ASP A 120 -2.12 -8.66 -20.06
CA ASP A 120 -2.01 -7.52 -20.97
C ASP A 120 -2.40 -6.20 -20.24
N GLU A 121 -1.64 -5.13 -20.46
CA GLU A 121 -1.91 -3.82 -19.86
C GLU A 121 -3.31 -3.28 -20.21
N SER A 122 -3.88 -3.68 -21.34
CA SER A 122 -5.24 -3.31 -21.76
C SER A 122 -6.34 -3.84 -20.84
N VAL A 123 -6.07 -4.85 -20.02
CA VAL A 123 -7.01 -5.42 -19.04
C VAL A 123 -7.03 -4.63 -17.73
N VAL A 124 -5.98 -3.84 -17.47
CA VAL A 124 -5.84 -3.04 -16.25
C VAL A 124 -6.71 -1.79 -16.35
N LEU A 125 -7.54 -1.58 -15.33
CA LEU A 125 -8.59 -0.57 -15.25
C LEU A 125 -9.70 -0.72 -16.31
N ASP A 126 -9.78 -1.89 -16.96
CA ASP A 126 -10.88 -2.24 -17.87
C ASP A 126 -12.03 -2.90 -17.10
N ASP A 127 -13.25 -2.70 -17.58
CA ASP A 127 -14.49 -3.21 -16.99
C ASP A 127 -15.07 -4.43 -17.73
N THR A 128 -14.29 -5.02 -18.66
CA THR A 128 -14.70 -6.25 -19.33
C THR A 128 -14.83 -7.42 -18.36
N ASP A 129 -15.65 -8.40 -18.71
CA ASP A 129 -15.82 -9.62 -17.91
C ASP A 129 -14.63 -10.60 -18.07
N GLU A 130 -13.61 -10.22 -18.83
CA GLU A 130 -12.41 -11.00 -19.14
C GLU A 130 -11.22 -10.53 -18.31
N GLY A 131 -10.43 -11.47 -17.80
CA GLY A 131 -9.22 -11.20 -17.01
C GLY A 131 -9.22 -11.88 -15.63
N PRO A 132 -8.20 -11.63 -14.81
CA PRO A 132 -8.15 -12.13 -13.44
C PRO A 132 -9.09 -11.39 -12.49
N ASP A 133 -9.39 -12.02 -11.35
CA ASP A 133 -10.10 -11.36 -10.25
C ASP A 133 -9.35 -10.10 -9.79
N ALA A 134 -10.09 -9.09 -9.37
CA ALA A 134 -9.51 -7.79 -9.07
C ALA A 134 -10.12 -7.13 -7.82
N LEU A 135 -9.30 -6.35 -7.12
CA LEU A 135 -9.72 -5.43 -6.08
C LEU A 135 -9.49 -4.00 -6.59
N ARG A 136 -10.56 -3.24 -6.77
CA ARG A 136 -10.51 -1.83 -7.20
C ARG A 136 -10.99 -0.91 -6.10
N VAL A 137 -10.13 0.03 -5.71
CA VAL A 137 -10.36 0.93 -4.58
C VAL A 137 -10.18 2.38 -5.03
N PHE A 138 -11.16 3.22 -4.69
CA PHE A 138 -11.14 4.65 -4.94
C PHE A 138 -10.80 5.37 -3.64
N LEU A 139 -9.82 6.28 -3.69
CA LEU A 139 -9.33 7.01 -2.53
C LEU A 139 -9.33 8.50 -2.81
N SER A 140 -9.78 9.29 -1.84
CA SER A 140 -9.50 10.72 -1.84
C SER A 140 -7.97 10.95 -1.79
N PRO A 141 -7.47 12.11 -2.25
CA PRO A 141 -6.04 12.42 -2.15
C PRO A 141 -5.46 12.29 -0.74
N GLU A 142 -6.26 12.67 0.27
CA GLU A 142 -5.90 12.58 1.68
C GLU A 142 -5.73 11.13 2.14
N ARG A 143 -6.70 10.26 1.81
CA ARG A 143 -6.65 8.83 2.13
C ARG A 143 -5.54 8.11 1.38
N ALA A 144 -5.30 8.48 0.12
CA ALA A 144 -4.19 7.94 -0.66
C ALA A 144 -2.82 8.32 -0.04
N ARG A 145 -2.67 9.57 0.44
CA ARG A 145 -1.47 10.02 1.17
C ARG A 145 -1.28 9.24 2.48
N ALA A 146 -2.37 9.05 3.22
CA ALA A 146 -2.37 8.29 4.47
C ALA A 146 -1.97 6.82 4.24
N PHE A 147 -2.54 6.19 3.22
CA PHE A 147 -2.20 4.84 2.80
C PHE A 147 -0.71 4.71 2.45
N ALA A 148 -0.19 5.59 1.59
CA ALA A 148 1.21 5.55 1.18
C ALA A 148 2.16 5.68 2.39
N THR A 149 1.89 6.65 3.27
CA THR A 149 2.66 6.88 4.50
C THR A 149 2.64 5.66 5.42
N ARG A 150 1.47 5.02 5.57
CA ARG A 150 1.33 3.81 6.38
C ARG A 150 2.06 2.62 5.75
N ALA A 151 1.90 2.40 4.46
CA ALA A 151 2.52 1.30 3.73
C ALA A 151 4.05 1.34 3.83
N GLU A 152 4.66 2.52 3.68
CA GLU A 152 6.10 2.72 3.90
C GLU A 152 6.54 2.33 5.32
N ARG A 153 5.75 2.71 6.34
CA ARG A 153 6.02 2.31 7.73
C ARG A 153 5.94 0.81 7.91
N VAL A 154 4.93 0.14 7.36
CA VAL A 154 4.73 -1.32 7.46
C VAL A 154 5.87 -2.09 6.79
N VAL A 155 6.26 -1.67 5.58
CA VAL A 155 7.40 -2.22 4.84
C VAL A 155 8.70 -2.01 5.63
N GLY A 156 8.86 -0.84 6.26
CA GLY A 156 10.02 -0.49 7.08
C GLY A 156 10.09 -1.17 8.44
N ALA A 157 8.96 -1.59 9.02
CA ALA A 157 8.88 -2.11 10.39
C ALA A 157 9.55 -3.48 10.62
N GLY A 158 10.06 -4.14 9.58
CA GLY A 158 10.85 -5.38 9.69
C GLY A 158 12.35 -5.15 9.89
N ARG A 159 12.80 -3.90 9.92
CA ARG A 159 14.19 -3.55 10.23
C ARG A 159 14.41 -3.79 11.72
N ARG A 160 15.56 -4.35 12.11
CA ARG A 160 15.96 -4.38 13.54
C ARG A 160 15.83 -2.96 14.09
N LEU A 161 15.17 -2.80 15.23
CA LEU A 161 15.08 -1.50 15.89
C LEU A 161 16.46 -1.13 16.44
N CYS A 162 16.83 0.14 16.34
CA CYS A 162 18.02 0.64 17.01
C CYS A 162 17.85 0.44 18.53
N PRO A 163 18.78 -0.25 19.21
CA PRO A 163 18.66 -0.49 20.66
C PRO A 163 18.74 0.80 21.49
N LEU A 164 19.11 1.92 20.86
CA LEU A 164 19.29 3.21 21.54
C LEU A 164 18.10 4.15 21.34
N CYS A 165 17.66 4.39 20.10
CA CYS A 165 16.59 5.35 19.79
C CYS A 165 15.27 4.68 19.36
N THR A 166 15.22 3.35 19.28
CA THR A 166 14.05 2.57 18.83
C THR A 166 13.56 2.89 17.43
N GLN A 167 14.35 3.60 16.62
CA GLN A 167 14.03 3.82 15.21
C GLN A 167 14.51 2.64 14.33
N PRO A 168 13.87 2.41 13.17
CA PRO A 168 14.27 1.34 12.25
C PRO A 168 15.73 1.48 11.79
N LEU A 169 16.52 0.40 11.82
CA LEU A 169 17.88 0.38 11.29
C LEU A 169 17.87 0.20 9.76
N ASP A 170 18.42 1.16 9.01
CA ASP A 170 18.61 1.04 7.57
C ASP A 170 19.77 0.11 7.20
N ALA A 171 19.67 -0.58 6.06
CA ALA A 171 20.73 -1.45 5.54
C ALA A 171 22.02 -0.66 5.20
N ALA A 172 21.90 0.61 4.80
CA ALA A 172 23.02 1.52 4.54
C ALA A 172 23.61 2.16 5.83
N GLY A 173 23.08 1.80 7.01
CA GLY A 173 23.43 2.36 8.31
C GLY A 173 22.43 3.41 8.79
N HIS A 174 22.07 3.34 10.07
CA HIS A 174 21.17 4.29 10.73
C HIS A 174 21.95 5.41 11.43
N VAL A 175 21.49 6.64 11.27
CA VAL A 175 22.03 7.81 11.97
C VAL A 175 21.24 7.99 13.27
N CYS A 176 21.78 7.47 14.37
CA CYS A 176 21.10 7.53 15.67
C CYS A 176 21.19 8.95 16.28
N PRO A 177 20.04 9.64 16.51
CA PRO A 177 20.05 10.97 17.13
C PRO A 177 20.64 10.94 18.56
N ARG A 178 20.48 9.81 19.28
CA ARG A 178 21.08 9.60 20.61
C ARG A 178 22.59 9.38 20.61
N GLN A 179 23.23 9.25 19.45
CA GLN A 179 24.69 9.11 19.32
C GLN A 179 25.34 10.25 18.54
N ASN A 180 24.69 11.43 18.42
CA ASN A 180 25.20 12.56 17.65
C ASN A 180 25.63 12.17 16.21
N GLY A 181 24.92 11.22 15.59
CA GLY A 181 25.11 10.84 14.19
C GLY A 181 26.23 9.84 13.88
N PHE A 182 26.81 9.15 14.87
CA PHE A 182 27.82 8.12 14.64
C PHE A 182 27.25 6.89 13.90
N ARG A 183 27.87 6.50 12.78
CA ARG A 183 27.45 5.36 11.93
C ARG A 183 28.34 4.15 12.25
N ARG A 184 27.80 3.09 12.88
CA ARG A 184 28.51 1.79 12.96
C ARG A 184 28.23 1.00 11.69
N VAL A 185 29.28 0.70 10.93
CA VAL A 185 29.25 -0.29 9.85
C VAL A 185 29.13 -1.67 10.50
N ALA A 186 28.15 -2.49 10.08
CA ALA A 186 27.94 -3.80 10.66
C ALA A 186 29.18 -4.69 10.41
N ALA A 187 29.73 -5.27 11.47
CA ALA A 187 30.77 -6.28 11.36
C ALA A 187 30.14 -7.59 10.88
N GLU A 188 30.56 -8.06 9.71
CA GLU A 188 30.25 -9.40 9.20
C GLU A 188 30.87 -10.44 10.15
N SER A 189 30.08 -11.43 10.55
CA SER A 189 30.51 -12.61 11.32
C SER A 189 30.32 -13.84 10.45
#